data_AF-Q2JXR1-F1
#
_entry.id   AF-Q2JXR1-F1
#
_cell.length_a   1.000
_cell.length_b   1.000
_cell.length_c   1.000
_cell.angle_alpha   90.00
_cell.angle_beta   90.00
_cell.angle_gamma   90.00
#
_symmetry.space_group_name_H-M   'P 1'
#
loop_
_entity.id
_entity.type
_entity.pdbx_description
1 polymer ?
#
loop_
_entity_poly.entity_id
_entity_poly.type
_entity_poly.pdbx_seq_one_letter_code
_entity_poly.pdbx_strand_id
1 'polypeptide(L)'
;MAHPSKSRSWSPVVGLWLALGLSACGGGNSGRPLPPLPAPPAGRIEGSHFDDLNGNGLWDPGEPGLPGITTFLDLNSNGRLDPGEPSTVSDANGNFRFSNLSPGTYRVTAILPPGRVFTTPRPGAGRIVGGRPAQPGAFPWMVALLDATEPDPFQAQFCGGSLIAPEWVLTAAHCFFDPRGEPDVDVQSLDLLLGTTVLQIGAGQRIQAAQIVIHPNYDPRRGTEGGNDIALVRLSRPVALPTLPLVQPNQTNLTAPGTLATILGWGATFPSALDQEPSGFPRALQQAEVPLVSNEVCNAPQSYNGAILETMLCAGFPQGGVDTCKGDSGGPLVVPTSSGFALAGIASFGQGCAQPNFYGVYTRVSSFVGFVQSVIGSAPSPAPTPSPPPSTGTTASFVVNLREGEAVSGLNFGSRAL
;
A
#
# COMPACT_ATOMS: atom_id res chain seq x y z
N MET A 1 26.02 -57.52 -14.35
CA MET A 1 25.98 -57.45 -15.83
C MET A 1 26.38 -56.06 -16.27
N ALA A 2 27.05 -55.96 -17.41
CA ALA A 2 27.89 -54.85 -17.88
C ALA A 2 27.17 -53.51 -18.20
N HIS A 3 27.87 -52.40 -17.92
CA HIS A 3 28.10 -51.11 -18.64
C HIS A 3 27.16 -50.60 -19.78
N PRO A 4 27.21 -49.30 -20.22
CA PRO A 4 28.05 -48.16 -19.79
C PRO A 4 27.42 -46.72 -19.78
N SER A 5 28.19 -45.81 -19.18
CA SER A 5 28.46 -44.37 -19.45
C SER A 5 27.51 -43.47 -20.27
N LYS A 6 27.32 -42.24 -19.77
CA LYS A 6 27.63 -41.00 -20.53
C LYS A 6 27.88 -39.82 -19.58
N SER A 7 29.13 -39.38 -19.55
CA SER A 7 29.59 -38.10 -19.04
C SER A 7 29.27 -36.99 -20.05
N ARG A 8 28.90 -35.80 -19.57
CA ARG A 8 28.97 -34.56 -20.34
C ARG A 8 29.60 -33.44 -19.52
N SER A 9 30.75 -33.03 -20.04
CA SER A 9 31.51 -31.83 -19.74
C SER A 9 30.71 -30.54 -19.98
N TRP A 10 30.90 -29.56 -19.12
CA TRP A 10 30.69 -28.15 -19.45
C TRP A 10 32.02 -27.42 -19.27
N SER A 11 32.55 -26.91 -20.38
CA SER A 11 33.73 -26.07 -20.46
C SER A 11 33.46 -24.67 -19.88
N PRO A 12 34.43 -24.01 -19.25
CA PRO A 12 34.33 -22.60 -18.93
C PRO A 12 34.73 -21.77 -20.16
N VAL A 13 33.81 -20.98 -20.69
CA VAL A 13 34.16 -19.91 -21.64
C VAL A 13 34.52 -18.69 -20.81
N VAL A 14 35.83 -18.48 -20.66
CA VAL A 14 36.42 -17.24 -20.15
C VAL A 14 36.26 -16.18 -21.24
N GLY A 15 35.37 -15.22 -21.01
CA GLY A 15 35.21 -14.02 -21.83
C GLY A 15 36.36 -13.05 -21.57
N LEU A 16 37.23 -12.91 -22.57
CA LEU A 16 38.38 -12.04 -22.62
C LEU A 16 37.94 -10.55 -22.59
N TRP A 17 38.29 -9.84 -21.52
CA TRP A 17 38.20 -8.38 -21.47
C TRP A 17 39.24 -7.76 -22.42
N LEU A 18 38.78 -7.07 -23.47
CA LEU A 18 39.65 -6.19 -24.25
C LEU A 18 39.91 -4.91 -23.42
N ALA A 19 41.04 -4.87 -22.73
CA ALA A 19 41.64 -3.64 -22.25
C ALA A 19 42.33 -2.95 -23.43
N LEU A 20 41.63 -2.03 -24.10
CA LEU A 20 42.26 -1.05 -24.99
C LEU A 20 42.96 -0.01 -24.12
N GLY A 21 44.24 -0.27 -23.83
CA GLY A 21 45.16 0.73 -23.32
C GLY A 21 45.41 1.80 -24.38
N LEU A 22 44.81 2.98 -24.19
CA LEU A 22 45.28 4.19 -24.86
C LEU A 22 46.39 4.80 -23.99
N SER A 23 47.60 4.56 -24.48
CA SER A 23 48.84 5.15 -24.00
C SER A 23 48.75 6.67 -24.09
N ALA A 24 48.97 7.33 -22.95
CA ALA A 24 49.21 8.76 -22.89
C ALA A 24 50.61 9.06 -23.44
N CYS A 25 50.69 9.86 -24.50
CA CYS A 25 51.87 10.66 -24.84
C CYS A 25 51.42 11.87 -25.65
N GLY A 26 51.68 13.07 -25.14
CA GLY A 26 51.41 14.31 -25.87
C GLY A 26 51.25 15.51 -24.95
N GLY A 27 52.36 15.96 -24.35
CA GLY A 27 52.41 17.24 -23.67
C GLY A 27 52.02 18.38 -24.62
N GLY A 28 50.95 19.07 -24.27
CA GLY A 28 50.48 20.29 -24.93
C GLY A 28 49.78 21.12 -23.88
N ASN A 29 50.52 22.04 -23.27
CA ASN A 29 50.01 23.03 -22.32
C ASN A 29 49.05 23.98 -23.05
N SER A 30 47.82 23.55 -23.27
CA SER A 30 46.72 24.42 -23.66
C SER A 30 45.80 24.53 -22.46
N GLY A 31 45.92 25.63 -21.72
CA GLY A 31 44.99 26.04 -20.66
C GLY A 31 43.61 26.40 -21.22
N ARG A 32 43.10 25.62 -22.18
CA ARG A 32 41.74 25.73 -22.68
C ARG A 32 40.89 24.75 -21.87
N PRO A 33 39.90 25.24 -21.10
CA PRO A 33 38.90 24.38 -20.49
C PRO A 33 38.33 23.46 -21.56
N LEU A 34 38.17 22.17 -21.23
CA LEU A 34 37.35 21.29 -22.07
C LEU A 34 36.01 21.99 -22.31
N PRO A 35 35.50 22.03 -23.56
CA PRO A 35 34.18 22.58 -23.80
C PRO A 35 33.20 21.86 -22.87
N PRO A 36 32.32 22.60 -22.17
CA PRO A 36 31.35 21.96 -21.29
C PRO A 36 30.60 20.92 -22.09
N LEU A 37 30.45 19.71 -21.53
CA LEU A 37 29.60 18.68 -22.12
C LEU A 37 28.26 19.32 -22.47
N PRO A 38 27.71 19.09 -23.67
CA PRO A 38 26.41 19.63 -24.02
C PRO A 38 25.41 19.22 -22.94
N ALA A 39 24.67 20.20 -22.42
CA ALA A 39 23.67 19.93 -21.40
C ALA A 39 22.72 18.85 -21.93
N PRO A 40 22.36 17.84 -21.11
CA PRO A 40 21.40 16.83 -21.51
C PRO A 40 20.12 17.51 -22.01
N PRO A 41 19.48 17.00 -23.10
CA PRO A 41 18.25 17.58 -23.61
C PRO A 41 17.19 17.59 -22.50
N ALA A 42 16.60 18.76 -22.31
CA ALA A 42 15.74 18.99 -21.17
C ALA A 42 14.36 18.36 -21.39
N GLY A 43 13.87 17.64 -20.38
CA GLY A 43 12.57 16.98 -20.42
C GLY A 43 11.42 17.92 -20.05
N ARG A 44 10.19 17.45 -20.26
CA ARG A 44 8.96 18.17 -19.87
C ARG A 44 7.90 17.23 -19.31
N ILE A 45 7.07 17.77 -18.41
CA ILE A 45 5.92 17.08 -17.85
C ILE A 45 4.68 17.96 -18.06
N GLU A 46 3.61 17.39 -18.60
CA GLU A 46 2.36 18.10 -18.90
C GLU A 46 1.12 17.26 -18.62
N GLY A 47 0.00 17.94 -18.36
CA GLY A 47 -1.25 17.30 -18.00
C GLY A 47 -2.40 18.30 -17.92
N SER A 48 -3.53 17.83 -17.40
CA SER A 48 -4.78 18.61 -17.38
C SER A 48 -5.55 18.37 -16.09
N HIS A 49 -6.35 19.36 -15.70
CA HIS A 49 -7.37 19.25 -14.66
C HIS A 49 -8.74 19.25 -15.32
N PHE A 50 -9.68 18.46 -14.82
CA PHE A 50 -11.05 18.42 -15.34
C PHE A 50 -12.09 18.31 -14.21
N ASP A 51 -13.30 18.79 -14.49
CA ASP A 51 -14.46 18.64 -13.60
C ASP A 51 -15.15 17.31 -13.90
N ASP A 52 -14.95 16.35 -13.02
CA ASP A 52 -15.51 15.01 -13.08
C ASP A 52 -16.94 15.03 -12.55
N LEU A 53 -17.90 15.26 -13.45
CA LEU A 53 -19.29 15.55 -13.09
C LEU A 53 -19.99 14.31 -12.53
N ASN A 54 -19.57 13.12 -12.95
CA ASN A 54 -20.18 11.87 -12.53
C ASN A 54 -19.40 11.17 -11.39
N GLY A 55 -18.18 11.64 -11.10
CA GLY A 55 -17.32 11.16 -10.02
C GLY A 55 -16.62 9.83 -10.31
N ASN A 56 -16.53 9.39 -11.57
CA ASN A 56 -16.00 8.08 -11.94
C ASN A 56 -14.46 8.06 -12.10
N GLY A 57 -13.80 9.22 -12.06
CA GLY A 57 -12.36 9.38 -12.19
C GLY A 57 -11.81 9.29 -13.62
N LEU A 58 -12.68 9.33 -14.63
CA LEU A 58 -12.34 9.35 -16.05
C LEU A 58 -12.73 10.70 -16.64
N TRP A 59 -11.95 11.21 -17.60
CA TRP A 59 -12.33 12.41 -18.33
C TRP A 59 -13.26 12.02 -19.50
N ASP A 60 -14.57 12.11 -19.26
CA ASP A 60 -15.60 11.71 -20.21
C ASP A 60 -15.98 12.85 -21.20
N PRO A 61 -16.51 12.52 -22.39
CA PRO A 61 -17.07 13.52 -23.29
C PRO A 61 -18.19 14.33 -22.61
N GLY A 62 -17.98 15.65 -22.51
CA GLY A 62 -18.91 16.57 -21.85
C GLY A 62 -18.42 17.12 -20.52
N GLU A 63 -17.31 16.61 -19.99
CA GLU A 63 -16.67 17.12 -18.78
C GLU A 63 -15.69 18.24 -19.11
N PRO A 64 -15.84 19.44 -18.50
CA PRO A 64 -15.01 20.58 -18.82
C PRO A 64 -13.63 20.49 -18.16
N GLY A 65 -12.61 21.07 -18.81
CA GLY A 65 -11.33 21.33 -18.17
C GLY A 65 -11.46 22.34 -17.03
N LEU A 66 -10.66 22.18 -15.98
CA LEU A 66 -10.76 22.94 -14.74
C LEU A 66 -9.61 23.96 -14.61
N PRO A 67 -9.88 25.27 -14.81
CA PRO A 67 -8.86 26.32 -14.71
C PRO A 67 -8.52 26.69 -13.27
N GLY A 68 -7.35 27.29 -13.08
CA GLY A 68 -6.97 27.91 -11.81
C GLY A 68 -6.50 26.94 -10.71
N ILE A 69 -6.21 25.69 -11.05
CA ILE A 69 -5.69 24.70 -10.10
C ILE A 69 -4.17 24.79 -10.03
N THR A 70 -3.64 24.93 -8.82
CA THR A 70 -2.19 24.95 -8.58
C THR A 70 -1.62 23.54 -8.66
N THR A 71 -0.55 23.37 -9.43
CA THR A 71 0.22 22.12 -9.53
C THR A 71 1.70 22.42 -9.28
N PHE A 72 2.39 21.59 -8.51
CA PHE A 72 3.78 21.78 -8.14
C PHE A 72 4.58 20.48 -8.15
N LEU A 73 5.90 20.60 -8.24
CA LEU A 73 6.83 19.49 -8.08
C LEU A 73 7.20 19.40 -6.60
N ASP A 74 6.65 18.40 -5.91
CA ASP A 74 6.86 18.15 -4.48
C ASP A 74 8.21 17.45 -4.26
N LEU A 75 9.24 18.25 -4.01
CA LEU A 75 10.63 17.81 -3.98
C LEU A 75 10.97 17.09 -2.67
N ASN A 76 10.25 17.38 -1.59
CA ASN A 76 10.48 16.80 -0.27
C ASN A 76 9.42 15.75 0.14
N SER A 77 8.42 15.51 -0.73
CA SER A 77 7.33 14.55 -0.54
C SER A 77 6.46 14.80 0.69
N ASN A 78 6.29 16.07 1.08
CA ASN A 78 5.47 16.44 2.23
C ASN A 78 4.01 16.80 1.86
N GLY A 79 3.67 16.84 0.57
CA GLY A 79 2.34 17.17 0.06
C GLY A 79 1.94 18.64 0.24
N ARG A 80 2.89 19.54 0.50
CA ARG A 80 2.70 20.99 0.68
C ARG A 80 3.61 21.74 -0.28
N LEU A 81 3.09 22.82 -0.86
CA LEU A 81 3.89 23.70 -1.69
C LEU A 81 4.81 24.57 -0.81
N ASP A 82 6.12 24.34 -0.90
CA ASP A 82 7.16 25.05 -0.14
C ASP A 82 7.93 26.09 -0.98
N PRO A 83 8.57 27.10 -0.35
CA PRO A 83 9.44 28.04 -1.06
C PRO A 83 10.60 27.33 -1.78
N GLY A 84 10.67 27.51 -3.10
CA GLY A 84 11.71 26.90 -3.95
C GLY A 84 11.23 25.70 -4.76
N GLU A 85 10.01 25.22 -4.55
CA GLU A 85 9.42 24.18 -5.38
C GLU A 85 8.84 24.77 -6.69
N PRO A 86 9.18 24.19 -7.85
CA PRO A 86 8.58 24.62 -9.11
C PRO A 86 7.05 24.40 -9.10
N SER A 87 6.29 25.43 -9.46
CA SER A 87 4.82 25.38 -9.53
C SER A 87 4.26 26.08 -10.77
N THR A 88 3.08 25.66 -11.20
CA THR A 88 2.28 26.23 -12.30
C THR A 88 0.80 26.24 -11.91
N VAL A 89 0.00 27.00 -12.66
CA VAL A 89 -1.47 27.05 -12.53
C VAL A 89 -2.10 26.60 -13.85
N SER A 90 -3.21 25.86 -13.77
CA SER A 90 -3.91 25.38 -14.97
C SER A 90 -4.58 26.51 -15.76
N ASP A 91 -4.51 26.42 -17.09
CA ASP A 91 -5.10 27.39 -18.02
C ASP A 91 -6.63 27.25 -18.17
N ALA A 92 -7.25 28.05 -19.05
CA ALA A 92 -8.71 28.04 -19.30
C ALA A 92 -9.28 26.66 -19.71
N ASN A 93 -8.45 25.78 -20.27
CA ASN A 93 -8.81 24.43 -20.67
C ASN A 93 -8.36 23.38 -19.64
N GLY A 94 -7.84 23.82 -18.49
CA GLY A 94 -7.34 22.98 -17.42
C GLY A 94 -5.90 22.50 -17.60
N ASN A 95 -5.16 22.94 -18.61
CA ASN A 95 -3.83 22.38 -18.89
C ASN A 95 -2.73 23.01 -18.03
N PHE A 96 -1.73 22.21 -17.65
CA PHE A 96 -0.53 22.66 -16.95
C PHE A 96 0.75 22.06 -17.56
N ARG A 97 1.91 22.69 -17.32
CA ARG A 97 3.21 22.18 -17.80
C ARG A 97 4.41 22.59 -16.95
N PHE A 98 5.39 21.70 -16.89
CA PHE A 98 6.75 21.94 -16.43
C PHE A 98 7.72 21.67 -17.58
N SER A 99 8.67 22.57 -17.80
CA SER A 99 9.66 22.48 -18.88
C SER A 99 11.07 22.62 -18.33
N ASN A 100 12.06 22.22 -19.13
CA ASN A 100 13.47 22.28 -18.78
C ASN A 100 13.85 21.42 -17.56
N LEU A 101 13.25 20.24 -17.44
CA LEU A 101 13.49 19.32 -16.34
C LEU A 101 14.69 18.41 -16.64
N SER A 102 15.57 18.23 -15.67
CA SER A 102 16.62 17.21 -15.73
C SER A 102 15.99 15.81 -15.63
N PRO A 103 16.66 14.75 -16.14
CA PRO A 103 16.22 13.38 -15.92
C PRO A 103 16.13 13.07 -14.42
N GLY A 104 15.08 12.37 -13.99
CA GLY A 104 14.85 12.09 -12.58
C GLY A 104 13.41 11.69 -12.27
N THR A 105 13.18 11.35 -11.00
CA THR A 105 11.83 11.05 -10.50
C THR A 105 11.22 12.32 -9.93
N TYR A 106 10.04 12.67 -10.43
CA TYR A 106 9.28 13.85 -10.01
C TYR A 106 7.95 13.43 -9.38
N ARG A 107 7.57 14.07 -8.27
CA ARG A 107 6.23 13.98 -7.69
C ARG A 107 5.46 15.22 -8.09
N VAL A 108 4.48 15.08 -8.98
CA VAL A 108 3.65 16.18 -9.49
C VAL A 108 2.38 16.23 -8.67
N THR A 109 2.23 17.26 -7.83
CA THR A 109 1.12 17.39 -6.87
C THR A 109 0.20 18.54 -7.24
N ALA A 110 -1.11 18.32 -7.18
CA ALA A 110 -2.16 19.30 -7.40
C ALA A 110 -2.82 19.71 -6.08
N ILE A 111 -3.29 20.96 -5.98
CA ILE A 111 -3.99 21.50 -4.81
C ILE A 111 -5.40 21.98 -5.23
N LEU A 112 -6.45 21.35 -4.69
CA LEU A 112 -7.84 21.78 -4.92
C LEU A 112 -8.25 22.96 -4.04
N PRO A 113 -9.15 23.83 -4.53
CA PRO A 113 -9.82 24.81 -3.68
C PRO A 113 -10.81 24.13 -2.71
N PRO A 114 -11.20 24.81 -1.61
CA PRO A 114 -12.23 24.31 -0.71
C PRO A 114 -13.54 23.97 -1.43
N GLY A 115 -14.22 22.90 -0.98
CA GLY A 115 -15.49 22.46 -1.55
C GLY A 115 -15.39 21.50 -2.75
N ARG A 116 -14.18 21.04 -3.06
CA ARG A 116 -13.94 20.00 -4.09
C ARG A 116 -13.16 18.82 -3.51
N VAL A 117 -13.27 17.67 -4.17
CA VAL A 117 -12.51 16.45 -3.87
C VAL A 117 -11.96 15.84 -5.14
N PHE A 118 -10.73 15.31 -5.08
CA PHE A 118 -10.13 14.60 -6.20
C PHE A 118 -10.86 13.29 -6.48
N THR A 119 -11.02 13.00 -7.76
CA THR A 119 -11.50 11.72 -8.28
C THR A 119 -10.37 10.96 -9.01
N THR A 120 -9.36 11.68 -9.54
CA THR A 120 -8.10 11.12 -10.06
C THR A 120 -6.96 12.17 -10.08
N PRO A 121 -5.67 11.78 -10.02
CA PRO A 121 -5.22 10.57 -9.37
C PRO A 121 -5.59 10.68 -7.89
N ARG A 122 -5.89 9.59 -7.20
CA ARG A 122 -6.14 9.72 -5.77
C ARG A 122 -4.81 10.00 -5.03
N PRO A 123 -4.84 10.77 -3.92
CA PRO A 123 -3.64 11.18 -3.19
C PRO A 123 -2.79 9.98 -2.76
N GLY A 124 -1.51 9.95 -3.15
CA GLY A 124 -0.55 8.94 -2.66
C GLY A 124 0.17 8.16 -3.76
N ALA A 125 1.05 8.81 -4.52
CA ALA A 125 2.04 8.06 -5.28
C ALA A 125 3.18 7.62 -4.34
N GLY A 126 3.02 6.50 -3.62
CA GLY A 126 4.01 6.09 -2.63
C GLY A 126 3.66 4.89 -1.74
N ARG A 127 3.35 3.72 -2.30
CA ARG A 127 3.52 2.38 -1.67
C ARG A 127 2.49 2.00 -0.57
N ILE A 128 2.08 0.72 -0.49
CA ILE A 128 0.74 0.19 -0.91
C ILE A 128 0.50 0.54 -2.40
N VAL A 129 -0.11 -0.30 -3.25
CA VAL A 129 -0.35 0.18 -4.64
C VAL A 129 -1.12 1.50 -4.51
N GLY A 130 -0.55 2.61 -4.98
CA GLY A 130 -1.07 3.97 -4.73
C GLY A 130 -1.20 4.47 -3.27
N GLY A 131 -0.33 4.06 -2.32
CA GLY A 131 -0.30 4.59 -0.94
C GLY A 131 0.76 5.68 -0.63
N ARG A 132 1.09 5.90 0.64
CA ARG A 132 2.18 6.78 1.13
C ARG A 132 2.80 6.20 2.41
N PRO A 133 4.05 6.55 2.78
CA PRO A 133 4.60 6.18 4.08
C PRO A 133 3.74 6.70 5.24
N ALA A 134 3.53 5.86 6.24
CA ALA A 134 2.85 6.22 7.47
C ALA A 134 3.80 7.05 8.37
N GLN A 135 3.26 8.10 8.98
CA GLN A 135 4.02 8.90 9.94
C GLN A 135 4.32 8.09 11.21
N PRO A 136 5.52 8.22 11.80
CA PRO A 136 5.84 7.57 13.06
C PRO A 136 4.78 7.86 14.13
N GLY A 137 4.26 6.80 14.77
CA GLY A 137 3.25 6.91 15.82
C GLY A 137 1.81 7.15 15.36
N ALA A 138 1.53 7.27 14.05
CA ALA A 138 0.16 7.46 13.55
C ALA A 138 -0.73 6.21 13.76
N PHE A 139 -0.13 5.01 13.69
CA PHE A 139 -0.84 3.73 13.80
C PHE A 139 -0.16 2.81 14.83
N PRO A 140 -0.22 3.15 16.12
CA PRO A 140 0.55 2.47 17.16
C PRO A 140 0.12 1.03 17.44
N TRP A 141 -1.08 0.63 16.99
CA TRP A 141 -1.63 -0.73 17.05
C TRP A 141 -1.19 -1.61 15.88
N MET A 142 -0.46 -1.10 14.89
CA MET A 142 0.04 -1.91 13.78
C MET A 142 1.04 -2.94 14.28
N VAL A 143 0.89 -4.19 13.81
CA VAL A 143 1.75 -5.32 14.18
C VAL A 143 2.26 -6.00 12.92
N ALA A 144 3.56 -6.34 12.89
CA ALA A 144 4.12 -7.26 11.92
C ALA A 144 4.24 -8.66 12.55
N LEU A 145 3.76 -9.68 11.87
CA LEU A 145 4.01 -11.09 12.21
C LEU A 145 5.29 -11.53 11.51
N LEU A 146 6.22 -12.07 12.30
CA LEU A 146 7.58 -12.38 11.90
C LEU A 146 7.87 -13.86 12.10
N ASP A 147 8.58 -14.46 11.15
CA ASP A 147 9.30 -15.71 11.39
C ASP A 147 10.37 -15.48 12.46
N ALA A 148 10.23 -16.17 13.59
CA ALA A 148 11.13 -16.02 14.72
C ALA A 148 12.57 -16.45 14.40
N THR A 149 12.76 -17.29 13.36
CA THR A 149 14.08 -17.78 12.95
C THR A 149 14.89 -16.77 12.15
N GLU A 150 14.25 -15.73 11.59
CA GLU A 150 14.90 -14.67 10.82
C GLU A 150 15.14 -13.41 11.68
N PRO A 151 16.42 -13.01 11.90
CA PRO A 151 16.75 -11.84 12.70
C PRO A 151 16.33 -10.49 12.10
N ASP A 152 16.38 -10.29 10.77
CA ASP A 152 15.98 -9.03 10.13
C ASP A 152 14.45 -8.98 9.99
N PRO A 153 13.74 -8.08 10.71
CA PRO A 153 12.29 -7.98 10.62
C PRO A 153 11.76 -7.76 9.20
N PHE A 154 12.57 -7.16 8.33
CA PHE A 154 12.18 -6.96 6.94
C PHE A 154 12.12 -8.26 6.13
N GLN A 155 12.98 -9.23 6.45
CA GLN A 155 12.99 -10.55 5.81
C GLN A 155 12.03 -11.51 6.51
N ALA A 156 11.84 -11.34 7.82
CA ALA A 156 10.99 -12.21 8.63
C ALA A 156 9.49 -11.97 8.42
N GLN A 157 9.09 -10.78 7.96
CA GLN A 157 7.69 -10.39 7.87
C GLN A 157 6.94 -11.19 6.81
N PHE A 158 5.83 -11.82 7.22
CA PHE A 158 4.96 -12.56 6.30
C PHE A 158 3.49 -12.13 6.37
N CYS A 159 3.02 -11.63 7.52
CA CYS A 159 1.68 -11.07 7.71
C CYS A 159 1.71 -9.80 8.56
N GLY A 160 0.59 -9.08 8.56
CA GLY A 160 0.27 -7.98 9.46
C GLY A 160 -0.74 -8.38 10.54
N GLY A 161 -1.01 -7.46 11.45
CA GLY A 161 -1.98 -7.64 12.53
C GLY A 161 -2.32 -6.33 13.23
N SER A 162 -3.30 -6.39 14.13
CA SER A 162 -3.79 -5.24 14.90
C SER A 162 -3.79 -5.54 16.39
N LEU A 163 -3.13 -4.73 17.20
CA LEU A 163 -3.21 -4.82 18.66
C LEU A 163 -4.59 -4.33 19.14
N ILE A 164 -5.43 -5.24 19.62
CA ILE A 164 -6.82 -4.96 20.02
C ILE A 164 -7.02 -4.96 21.54
N ALA A 165 -6.09 -5.56 22.28
CA ALA A 165 -5.95 -5.46 23.73
C ALA A 165 -4.47 -5.56 24.11
N PRO A 166 -4.05 -5.21 25.36
CA PRO A 166 -2.63 -5.12 25.73
C PRO A 166 -1.78 -6.36 25.44
N GLU A 167 -2.39 -7.53 25.33
CA GLU A 167 -1.70 -8.78 25.01
C GLU A 167 -2.32 -9.54 23.83
N TRP A 168 -3.26 -8.93 23.08
CA TRP A 168 -3.99 -9.63 22.02
C TRP A 168 -3.90 -8.89 20.69
N VAL A 169 -3.43 -9.62 19.69
CA VAL A 169 -3.34 -9.19 18.29
C VAL A 169 -4.39 -9.93 17.48
N LEU A 170 -5.17 -9.20 16.67
CA LEU A 170 -6.10 -9.75 15.70
C LEU A 170 -5.43 -9.77 14.32
N THR A 171 -5.57 -10.89 13.61
CA THR A 171 -4.97 -11.11 12.29
C THR A 171 -5.83 -12.11 11.48
N ALA A 172 -5.36 -12.51 10.29
CA ALA A 172 -6.01 -13.49 9.43
C ALA A 172 -5.62 -14.93 9.83
N ALA A 173 -6.53 -15.88 9.65
CA ALA A 173 -6.27 -17.29 9.92
C ALA A 173 -5.36 -17.92 8.87
N HIS A 174 -5.46 -17.51 7.61
CA HIS A 174 -4.66 -18.07 6.52
C HIS A 174 -3.14 -17.84 6.71
N CYS A 175 -2.74 -16.87 7.54
CA CYS A 175 -1.34 -16.62 7.88
C CYS A 175 -0.64 -17.82 8.56
N PHE A 176 -1.40 -18.80 9.05
CA PHE A 176 -0.85 -19.96 9.79
C PHE A 176 -0.88 -21.26 8.98
N PHE A 177 -1.29 -21.21 7.71
CA PHE A 177 -1.42 -22.39 6.85
C PHE A 177 -0.75 -22.17 5.49
N ASP A 178 -0.17 -23.23 4.94
CA ASP A 178 0.36 -23.24 3.58
C ASP A 178 -0.79 -23.27 2.55
N PRO A 179 -0.52 -23.08 1.24
CA PRO A 179 -1.55 -23.13 0.20
C PRO A 179 -2.29 -24.49 0.05
N ARG A 180 -1.81 -25.56 0.70
CA ARG A 180 -2.47 -26.88 0.76
C ARG A 180 -3.36 -27.02 1.99
N GLY A 181 -3.37 -26.01 2.87
CA GLY A 181 -4.12 -25.99 4.11
C GLY A 181 -3.42 -26.73 5.25
N GLU A 182 -2.12 -27.01 5.14
CA GLU A 182 -1.34 -27.62 6.21
C GLU A 182 -0.79 -26.52 7.15
N PRO A 183 -0.76 -26.74 8.47
CA PRO A 183 -0.17 -25.79 9.41
C PRO A 183 1.30 -25.50 9.06
N ASP A 184 1.64 -24.22 8.90
CA ASP A 184 2.98 -23.77 8.49
C ASP A 184 3.71 -22.95 9.58
N VAL A 185 2.94 -22.33 10.48
CA VAL A 185 3.46 -21.49 11.57
C VAL A 185 2.96 -22.00 12.91
N ASP A 186 3.87 -22.19 13.86
CA ASP A 186 3.54 -22.55 15.24
C ASP A 186 3.87 -21.41 16.22
N VAL A 187 3.49 -21.57 17.48
CA VAL A 187 3.71 -20.54 18.52
C VAL A 187 5.20 -20.28 18.79
N GLN A 188 6.06 -21.28 18.63
CA GLN A 188 7.49 -21.18 18.92
C GLN A 188 8.25 -20.47 17.80
N SER A 189 7.78 -20.61 16.56
CA SER A 189 8.33 -19.94 15.37
C SER A 189 7.72 -18.56 15.07
N LEU A 190 6.87 -18.03 15.96
CA LEU A 190 6.17 -16.76 15.76
C LEU A 190 6.62 -15.66 16.72
N ASP A 191 7.17 -14.59 16.14
CA ASP A 191 7.39 -13.31 16.80
C ASP A 191 6.46 -12.23 16.26
N LEU A 192 6.16 -11.23 17.10
CA LEU A 192 5.37 -10.06 16.74
C LEU A 192 6.17 -8.80 16.98
N LEU A 193 6.19 -7.90 16.01
CA LEU A 193 6.86 -6.60 16.11
C LEU A 193 5.84 -5.47 16.16
N LEU A 194 5.90 -4.67 17.24
CA LEU A 194 4.96 -3.59 17.54
C LEU A 194 5.69 -2.28 17.85
N GLY A 195 4.96 -1.15 17.81
CA GLY A 195 5.48 0.15 18.24
C GLY A 195 6.54 0.76 17.31
N THR A 196 6.52 0.38 16.04
CA THR A 196 7.41 0.91 15.00
C THR A 196 6.66 1.08 13.69
N THR A 197 7.09 2.04 12.87
CA THR A 197 6.67 2.17 11.47
C THR A 197 7.77 1.71 10.51
N VAL A 198 8.85 1.06 10.99
CA VAL A 198 9.96 0.59 10.15
C VAL A 198 10.36 -0.84 10.55
N LEU A 199 10.46 -1.71 9.55
CA LEU A 199 11.03 -3.07 9.67
C LEU A 199 12.56 -2.99 9.64
N GLN A 200 13.13 -2.79 10.83
CA GLN A 200 14.57 -2.68 11.04
C GLN A 200 14.94 -3.31 12.38
N ILE A 201 16.13 -3.92 12.43
CA ILE A 201 16.71 -4.44 13.67
C ILE A 201 16.80 -3.32 14.72
N GLY A 202 16.30 -3.61 15.93
CA GLY A 202 16.28 -2.67 17.06
C GLY A 202 15.13 -1.66 17.06
N ALA A 203 14.27 -1.66 16.03
CA ALA A 203 13.06 -0.85 16.04
C ALA A 203 11.94 -1.54 16.83
N GLY A 204 11.13 -0.76 17.54
CA GLY A 204 9.92 -1.24 18.22
C GLY A 204 10.18 -2.30 19.31
N GLN A 205 9.19 -3.17 19.53
CA GLN A 205 9.24 -4.29 20.46
C GLN A 205 8.96 -5.59 19.72
N ARG A 206 9.97 -6.46 19.59
CA ARG A 206 9.84 -7.83 19.11
C ARG A 206 9.49 -8.74 20.29
N ILE A 207 8.34 -9.41 20.23
CA ILE A 207 7.74 -10.17 21.33
C ILE A 207 7.26 -11.52 20.81
N GLN A 208 7.65 -12.60 21.49
CA GLN A 208 7.23 -13.95 21.13
C GLN A 208 5.73 -14.15 21.36
N ALA A 209 5.09 -14.94 20.50
CA ALA A 209 3.74 -15.44 20.72
C ALA A 209 3.68 -16.40 21.92
N ALA A 210 2.58 -16.34 22.67
CA ALA A 210 2.25 -17.32 23.71
C ALA A 210 1.13 -18.28 23.28
N GLN A 211 0.26 -17.84 22.38
CA GLN A 211 -0.88 -18.62 21.92
C GLN A 211 -1.36 -18.13 20.56
N ILE A 212 -1.80 -19.05 19.71
CA ILE A 212 -2.55 -18.79 18.48
C ILE A 212 -3.94 -19.40 18.64
N VAL A 213 -4.98 -18.63 18.31
CA VAL A 213 -6.39 -19.04 18.36
C VAL A 213 -7.03 -18.80 17.00
N ILE A 214 -7.18 -19.86 16.21
CA ILE A 214 -7.85 -19.83 14.91
C ILE A 214 -9.37 -19.87 15.12
N HIS A 215 -10.13 -19.15 14.30
CA HIS A 215 -11.58 -19.25 14.32
C HIS A 215 -12.03 -20.70 14.06
N PRO A 216 -12.92 -21.28 14.90
CA PRO A 216 -13.25 -22.71 14.84
C PRO A 216 -13.92 -23.15 13.53
N ASN A 217 -14.52 -22.20 12.80
CA ASN A 217 -15.15 -22.45 11.50
C ASN A 217 -14.28 -22.04 10.29
N TYR A 218 -13.00 -21.70 10.50
CA TYR A 218 -12.07 -21.52 9.39
C TYR A 218 -11.72 -22.90 8.81
N ASP A 219 -11.93 -23.08 7.50
CA ASP A 219 -11.57 -24.31 6.79
C ASP A 219 -10.33 -24.03 5.93
N PRO A 220 -9.14 -24.47 6.36
CA PRO A 220 -7.89 -24.18 5.63
C PRO A 220 -7.85 -24.84 4.24
N ARG A 221 -8.69 -25.85 3.97
CA ARG A 221 -8.79 -26.47 2.64
C ARG A 221 -9.59 -25.64 1.65
N ARG A 222 -10.50 -24.81 2.16
CA ARG A 222 -11.24 -23.81 1.36
C ARG A 222 -10.52 -22.48 1.29
N GLY A 223 -9.50 -22.29 2.12
CA GLY A 223 -8.71 -21.07 2.19
C GLY A 223 -9.55 -19.84 2.49
N THR A 224 -9.11 -18.69 1.98
CA THR A 224 -9.74 -17.39 2.20
C THR A 224 -11.15 -17.29 1.61
N GLU A 225 -11.44 -17.97 0.50
CA GLU A 225 -12.76 -18.02 -0.14
C GLU A 225 -13.83 -18.72 0.74
N GLY A 226 -13.40 -19.57 1.68
CA GLY A 226 -14.29 -20.21 2.66
C GLY A 226 -14.83 -19.27 3.74
N GLY A 227 -14.27 -18.06 3.86
CA GLY A 227 -14.59 -17.12 4.92
C GLY A 227 -14.03 -17.54 6.28
N ASN A 228 -14.48 -16.83 7.33
CA ASN A 228 -13.98 -17.01 8.71
C ASN A 228 -12.46 -16.86 8.84
N ASP A 229 -11.84 -16.10 7.95
CA ASP A 229 -10.40 -15.86 7.91
C ASP A 229 -10.00 -14.84 8.99
N ILE A 230 -9.98 -15.32 10.24
CA ILE A 230 -9.68 -14.53 11.43
C ILE A 230 -9.04 -15.39 12.50
N ALA A 231 -8.03 -14.82 13.16
CA ALA A 231 -7.32 -15.46 14.25
C ALA A 231 -6.85 -14.43 15.29
N LEU A 232 -6.63 -14.89 16.51
CA LEU A 232 -6.01 -14.11 17.56
C LEU A 232 -4.65 -14.69 17.92
N VAL A 233 -3.69 -13.81 18.19
CA VAL A 233 -2.39 -14.16 18.74
C VAL A 233 -2.23 -13.47 20.10
N ARG A 234 -1.95 -14.26 21.15
CA ARG A 234 -1.62 -13.73 22.47
C ARG A 234 -0.12 -13.47 22.55
N LEU A 235 0.26 -12.29 22.99
CA LEU A 235 1.65 -11.93 23.29
C LEU A 235 2.13 -12.65 24.57
N SER A 236 3.41 -13.01 24.63
CA SER A 236 4.04 -13.56 25.85
C SER A 236 4.06 -12.60 27.05
N ARG A 237 3.87 -11.30 26.80
CA ARG A 237 3.73 -10.26 27.81
C ARG A 237 2.84 -9.13 27.30
N PRO A 238 2.12 -8.42 28.19
CA PRO A 238 1.37 -7.23 27.78
C PRO A 238 2.30 -6.10 27.35
N VAL A 239 1.79 -5.24 26.45
CA VAL A 239 2.44 -4.01 26.00
C VAL A 239 1.63 -2.78 26.38
N ALA A 240 2.32 -1.70 26.71
CA ALA A 240 1.73 -0.40 26.99
C ALA A 240 1.63 0.44 25.70
N LEU A 241 0.89 -0.06 24.71
CA LEU A 241 0.60 0.62 23.44
C LEU A 241 -0.91 0.86 23.31
N PRO A 242 -1.35 1.94 22.63
CA PRO A 242 -2.75 2.13 22.29
C PRO A 242 -3.32 0.95 21.50
N THR A 243 -4.54 0.53 21.86
CA THR A 243 -5.23 -0.60 21.24
C THR A 243 -6.32 -0.10 20.30
N LEU A 244 -6.57 -0.84 19.22
CA LEU A 244 -7.56 -0.47 18.21
C LEU A 244 -8.94 -1.03 18.58
N PRO A 245 -9.97 -0.18 18.80
CA PRO A 245 -11.33 -0.65 19.00
C PRO A 245 -11.87 -1.36 17.75
N LEU A 246 -12.77 -2.33 17.95
CA LEU A 246 -13.47 -3.00 16.85
C LEU A 246 -14.75 -2.25 16.49
N VAL A 247 -15.04 -2.16 15.19
CA VAL A 247 -16.38 -1.76 14.74
C VAL A 247 -17.41 -2.77 15.25
N GLN A 248 -18.44 -2.28 15.94
CA GLN A 248 -19.50 -3.08 16.51
C GLN A 248 -20.61 -3.38 15.48
N PRO A 249 -21.38 -4.47 15.63
CA PRO A 249 -22.47 -4.83 14.70
C PRO A 249 -23.52 -3.72 14.48
N ASN A 250 -23.76 -2.88 15.49
CA ASN A 250 -24.73 -1.78 15.43
C ASN A 250 -24.18 -0.48 14.81
N GLN A 251 -22.88 -0.42 14.50
CA GLN A 251 -22.22 0.76 13.92
C GLN A 251 -22.14 0.68 12.39
N THR A 252 -23.26 0.33 11.74
CA THR A 252 -23.32 0.11 10.29
C THR A 252 -22.97 1.35 9.48
N ASN A 253 -23.18 2.55 10.04
CA ASN A 253 -22.79 3.81 9.43
C ASN A 253 -21.28 3.93 9.21
N LEU A 254 -20.45 3.32 10.06
CA LEU A 254 -18.99 3.34 9.92
C LEU A 254 -18.50 2.45 8.79
N THR A 255 -19.33 1.50 8.33
CA THR A 255 -18.99 0.55 7.26
C THR A 255 -19.88 0.66 6.03
N ALA A 256 -20.59 1.79 5.90
CA ALA A 256 -21.44 2.06 4.75
C ALA A 256 -20.59 2.19 3.47
N PRO A 257 -21.07 1.68 2.31
CA PRO A 257 -20.39 1.88 1.03
C PRO A 257 -20.07 3.34 0.76
N GLY A 258 -18.89 3.62 0.21
CA GLY A 258 -18.37 4.97 -0.02
C GLY A 258 -17.62 5.57 1.19
N THR A 259 -17.75 4.99 2.38
CA THR A 259 -16.94 5.41 3.54
C THR A 259 -15.46 5.21 3.23
N LEU A 260 -14.65 6.25 3.38
CA LEU A 260 -13.20 6.14 3.22
C LEU A 260 -12.60 5.42 4.42
N ALA A 261 -11.89 4.34 4.13
CA ALA A 261 -11.11 3.57 5.07
C ALA A 261 -9.62 3.73 4.76
N THR A 262 -8.78 3.52 5.77
CA THR A 262 -7.32 3.48 5.63
C THR A 262 -6.85 2.03 5.73
N ILE A 263 -6.08 1.59 4.73
CA ILE A 263 -5.37 0.30 4.73
C ILE A 263 -3.91 0.53 5.06
N LEU A 264 -3.32 -0.41 5.79
CA LEU A 264 -1.96 -0.29 6.34
C LEU A 264 -1.17 -1.58 6.13
N GLY A 265 0.12 -1.46 5.83
CA GLY A 265 0.99 -2.63 5.81
C GLY A 265 2.39 -2.41 5.22
N TRP A 266 3.16 -3.49 5.21
CA TRP A 266 4.52 -3.59 4.66
C TRP A 266 4.59 -4.52 3.45
N GLY A 267 3.43 -4.85 2.88
CA GLY A 267 3.31 -5.71 1.71
C GLY A 267 3.85 -5.06 0.43
N ALA A 268 3.82 -5.87 -0.62
CA ALA A 268 4.29 -5.52 -1.95
C ALA A 268 3.60 -4.25 -2.47
N THR A 269 4.38 -3.40 -3.12
CA THR A 269 3.92 -2.07 -3.54
C THR A 269 3.80 -1.95 -5.04
N PHE A 270 4.33 -2.95 -5.74
CA PHE A 270 4.17 -3.12 -7.17
C PHE A 270 3.37 -4.40 -7.40
N PRO A 271 2.15 -4.27 -7.97
CA PRO A 271 1.38 -5.43 -8.36
C PRO A 271 2.14 -6.18 -9.46
N SER A 272 1.97 -7.49 -9.50
CA SER A 272 2.53 -8.29 -10.56
C SER A 272 1.89 -8.00 -11.91
N ALA A 273 2.71 -7.88 -12.97
CA ALA A 273 2.23 -8.00 -14.33
C ALA A 273 2.11 -9.49 -14.67
N LEU A 274 0.87 -9.96 -14.90
CA LEU A 274 0.35 -11.25 -15.40
C LEU A 274 1.07 -12.60 -15.10
N ASP A 275 2.39 -12.68 -14.88
CA ASP A 275 3.16 -13.90 -14.61
C ASP A 275 4.38 -13.67 -13.67
N GLN A 276 4.47 -12.53 -12.99
CA GLN A 276 5.56 -12.21 -12.05
C GLN A 276 5.07 -12.20 -10.59
N GLU A 277 5.97 -12.36 -9.63
CA GLU A 277 5.63 -12.17 -8.21
C GLU A 277 5.57 -10.67 -7.87
N PRO A 278 4.61 -10.21 -7.04
CA PRO A 278 4.58 -8.84 -6.54
C PRO A 278 5.92 -8.44 -5.90
N SER A 279 6.31 -7.18 -6.06
CA SER A 279 7.64 -6.72 -5.61
C SER A 279 7.60 -5.36 -4.91
N GLY A 280 8.75 -4.93 -4.40
CA GLY A 280 8.91 -3.58 -3.82
C GLY A 280 8.48 -3.45 -2.37
N PHE A 281 8.54 -4.53 -1.59
CA PHE A 281 8.33 -4.53 -0.14
C PHE A 281 9.10 -3.37 0.54
N PRO A 282 8.41 -2.44 1.22
CA PRO A 282 9.02 -1.29 1.85
C PRO A 282 9.40 -1.61 3.30
N ARG A 283 10.56 -1.12 3.75
CA ARG A 283 10.89 -1.15 5.19
C ARG A 283 9.98 -0.23 5.99
N ALA A 284 9.58 0.91 5.43
CA ALA A 284 8.65 1.82 6.07
C ALA A 284 7.21 1.32 5.92
N LEU A 285 6.41 1.46 6.99
CA LEU A 285 4.99 1.17 7.00
C LEU A 285 4.32 2.10 5.99
N GLN A 286 3.40 1.53 5.24
CA GLN A 286 2.64 2.25 4.24
C GLN A 286 1.18 2.38 4.67
N GLN A 287 0.52 3.41 4.12
CA GLN A 287 -0.91 3.67 4.28
C GLN A 287 -1.53 4.07 2.94
N ALA A 288 -2.78 3.68 2.69
CA ALA A 288 -3.56 4.19 1.57
C ALA A 288 -5.03 4.37 1.96
N GLU A 289 -5.75 5.23 1.25
CA GLU A 289 -7.19 5.43 1.46
C GLU A 289 -8.00 4.75 0.35
N VAL A 290 -8.95 3.92 0.75
CA VAL A 290 -9.84 3.18 -0.15
C VAL A 290 -11.28 3.28 0.35
N PRO A 291 -12.28 3.46 -0.54
CA PRO A 291 -13.68 3.47 -0.16
C PRO A 291 -14.13 2.03 0.10
N LEU A 292 -15.01 1.87 1.07
CA LEU A 292 -15.75 0.65 1.23
C LEU A 292 -16.71 0.44 0.05
N VAL A 293 -16.83 -0.80 -0.40
CA VAL A 293 -17.63 -1.21 -1.54
C VAL A 293 -18.67 -2.20 -1.07
N SER A 294 -19.90 -2.07 -1.57
CA SER A 294 -20.98 -2.95 -1.19
C SER A 294 -20.75 -4.38 -1.72
N ASN A 295 -21.24 -5.38 -1.00
CA ASN A 295 -21.09 -6.77 -1.44
C ASN A 295 -21.78 -7.01 -2.79
N GLU A 296 -22.85 -6.28 -3.11
CA GLU A 296 -23.54 -6.37 -4.41
C GLU A 296 -22.64 -5.95 -5.56
N VAL A 297 -21.92 -4.82 -5.43
CA VAL A 297 -20.94 -4.38 -6.44
C VAL A 297 -19.80 -5.36 -6.54
N CYS A 298 -19.30 -5.84 -5.40
CA CYS A 298 -18.19 -6.80 -5.36
C CYS A 298 -18.56 -8.16 -5.97
N ASN A 299 -19.83 -8.57 -5.84
CA ASN A 299 -20.35 -9.81 -6.41
C ASN A 299 -20.89 -9.67 -7.84
N ALA A 300 -20.71 -8.51 -8.48
CA ALA A 300 -21.10 -8.36 -9.87
C ALA A 300 -20.36 -9.39 -10.77
N PRO A 301 -20.96 -9.81 -11.91
CA PRO A 301 -20.36 -10.84 -12.78
C PRO A 301 -18.96 -10.51 -13.30
N GLN A 302 -18.66 -9.22 -13.46
CA GLN A 302 -17.34 -8.72 -13.90
C GLN A 302 -16.31 -8.59 -12.77
N SER A 303 -16.67 -8.95 -11.54
CA SER A 303 -15.82 -8.93 -10.35
C SER A 303 -15.78 -10.35 -9.76
N TYR A 304 -16.17 -10.56 -8.50
CA TYR A 304 -16.11 -11.85 -7.83
C TYR A 304 -17.30 -12.78 -8.08
N ASN A 305 -18.27 -12.37 -8.90
CA ASN A 305 -19.36 -13.22 -9.40
C ASN A 305 -20.06 -14.09 -8.32
N GLY A 306 -20.43 -13.47 -7.20
CA GLY A 306 -21.14 -14.13 -6.10
C GLY A 306 -20.27 -14.81 -5.04
N ALA A 307 -18.93 -14.75 -5.14
CA ALA A 307 -18.03 -15.40 -4.18
C ALA A 307 -17.91 -14.68 -2.82
N ILE A 308 -18.22 -13.37 -2.74
CA ILE A 308 -18.04 -12.57 -1.53
C ILE A 308 -19.18 -12.81 -0.54
N LEU A 309 -18.83 -13.37 0.62
CA LEU A 309 -19.77 -13.70 1.71
C LEU A 309 -20.17 -12.47 2.53
N GLU A 310 -21.26 -12.55 3.28
CA GLU A 310 -21.70 -11.47 4.20
C GLU A 310 -20.68 -11.18 5.31
N THR A 311 -19.90 -12.19 5.70
CA THR A 311 -18.79 -12.08 6.65
C THR A 311 -17.52 -11.46 6.05
N MET A 312 -17.58 -11.06 4.78
CA MET A 312 -16.53 -10.34 4.06
C MET A 312 -17.00 -8.92 3.73
N LEU A 313 -16.04 -8.03 3.52
CA LEU A 313 -16.24 -6.67 3.04
C LEU A 313 -15.24 -6.39 1.91
N CYS A 314 -15.61 -5.51 1.00
CA CYS A 314 -14.73 -5.06 -0.07
C CYS A 314 -14.32 -3.62 0.12
N ALA A 315 -13.10 -3.29 -0.31
CA ALA A 315 -12.65 -1.91 -0.39
C ALA A 315 -11.71 -1.70 -1.58
N GLY A 316 -11.82 -0.57 -2.24
CA GLY A 316 -10.99 -0.23 -3.39
C GLY A 316 -11.74 0.51 -4.48
N PHE A 317 -11.07 0.70 -5.61
CA PHE A 317 -11.60 1.45 -6.75
C PHE A 317 -12.00 0.53 -7.90
N PRO A 318 -13.08 0.83 -8.63
CA PRO A 318 -13.46 0.04 -9.80
C PRO A 318 -12.37 0.01 -10.88
N GLN A 319 -11.55 1.05 -11.01
CA GLN A 319 -10.40 1.09 -11.90
C GLN A 319 -9.13 0.40 -11.35
N GLY A 320 -9.17 -0.09 -10.11
CA GLY A 320 -7.98 -0.58 -9.42
C GLY A 320 -7.02 0.56 -9.02
N GLY A 321 -5.72 0.30 -9.10
CA GLY A 321 -4.67 1.28 -8.80
C GLY A 321 -4.36 1.50 -7.31
N VAL A 322 -5.29 1.24 -6.39
CA VAL A 322 -5.04 1.25 -4.94
C VAL A 322 -5.59 0.00 -4.27
N ASP A 323 -4.71 -0.77 -3.61
CA ASP A 323 -5.08 -2.04 -2.98
C ASP A 323 -4.01 -2.56 -2.01
N THR A 324 -4.43 -3.39 -1.04
CA THR A 324 -3.53 -4.25 -0.27
C THR A 324 -2.93 -5.34 -1.16
N CYS A 325 -1.72 -5.80 -0.86
CA CYS A 325 -1.08 -6.86 -1.65
C CYS A 325 -0.37 -7.89 -0.77
N LYS A 326 0.39 -8.81 -1.39
CA LYS A 326 1.15 -9.85 -0.67
C LYS A 326 1.97 -9.22 0.45
N GLY A 327 1.88 -9.78 1.66
CA GLY A 327 2.54 -9.25 2.87
C GLY A 327 1.68 -8.30 3.70
N ASP A 328 0.56 -7.79 3.19
CA ASP A 328 -0.41 -7.01 3.98
C ASP A 328 -1.46 -7.90 4.67
N SER A 329 -1.54 -9.18 4.31
CA SER A 329 -2.46 -10.17 4.88
C SER A 329 -2.52 -10.13 6.41
N GLY A 330 -3.71 -10.13 6.99
CA GLY A 330 -3.91 -9.98 8.43
C GLY A 330 -3.83 -8.53 8.95
N GLY A 331 -3.34 -7.60 8.12
CA GLY A 331 -3.24 -6.19 8.43
C GLY A 331 -4.61 -5.49 8.54
N PRO A 332 -4.66 -4.33 9.20
CA PRO A 332 -5.90 -3.60 9.44
C PRO A 332 -6.41 -2.82 8.22
N LEU A 333 -7.73 -2.88 8.04
CA LEU A 333 -8.50 -1.82 7.39
C LEU A 333 -9.27 -1.05 8.47
N VAL A 334 -8.93 0.23 8.65
CA VAL A 334 -9.50 1.09 9.69
C VAL A 334 -10.41 2.17 9.12
N VAL A 335 -11.46 2.52 9.86
CA VAL A 335 -12.37 3.61 9.54
C VAL A 335 -12.28 4.73 10.58
N PRO A 336 -12.42 6.00 10.17
CA PRO A 336 -12.37 7.11 11.10
C PRO A 336 -13.61 7.10 12.02
N THR A 337 -13.40 7.54 13.26
CA THR A 337 -14.44 7.73 14.28
C THR A 337 -14.24 9.08 14.97
N SER A 338 -15.21 9.51 15.79
CA SER A 338 -15.07 10.74 16.58
C SER A 338 -13.90 10.72 17.57
N SER A 339 -13.40 9.52 17.94
CA SER A 339 -12.31 9.31 18.88
C SER A 339 -11.02 8.75 18.24
N GLY A 340 -10.92 8.79 16.91
CA GLY A 340 -9.76 8.34 16.14
C GLY A 340 -10.14 7.25 15.12
N PHE A 341 -9.79 5.99 15.35
CA PHE A 341 -10.00 4.90 14.40
C PHE A 341 -10.68 3.68 15.03
N ALA A 342 -11.38 2.90 14.21
CA ALA A 342 -11.87 1.57 14.56
C ALA A 342 -11.54 0.55 13.46
N LEU A 343 -11.29 -0.70 13.85
CA LEU A 343 -11.01 -1.82 12.95
C LEU A 343 -12.30 -2.29 12.28
N ALA A 344 -12.41 -2.07 10.97
CA ALA A 344 -13.55 -2.50 10.17
C ALA A 344 -13.28 -3.82 9.44
N GLY A 345 -12.03 -4.02 8.99
CA GLY A 345 -11.64 -5.20 8.22
C GLY A 345 -10.25 -5.72 8.55
N ILE A 346 -10.03 -6.99 8.21
CA ILE A 346 -8.73 -7.67 8.26
C ILE A 346 -8.38 -8.10 6.83
N ALA A 347 -7.23 -7.68 6.30
CA ALA A 347 -6.83 -8.01 4.93
C ALA A 347 -6.77 -9.54 4.74
N SER A 348 -7.49 -10.05 3.75
CA SER A 348 -7.65 -11.49 3.53
C SER A 348 -7.15 -11.91 2.15
N PHE A 349 -7.79 -11.48 1.07
CA PHE A 349 -7.40 -11.86 -0.29
C PHE A 349 -7.82 -10.82 -1.34
N GLY A 350 -7.43 -11.07 -2.58
CA GLY A 350 -7.87 -10.32 -3.76
C GLY A 350 -7.46 -11.05 -5.03
N GLN A 351 -8.10 -10.73 -6.16
CA GLN A 351 -7.67 -11.22 -7.46
C GLN A 351 -6.58 -10.30 -8.02
N GLY A 352 -5.32 -10.72 -7.85
CA GLY A 352 -4.17 -9.85 -8.07
C GLY A 352 -4.13 -8.73 -7.03
N CYS A 353 -3.40 -7.65 -7.34
CA CYS A 353 -3.39 -6.45 -6.52
C CYS A 353 -3.71 -5.26 -7.41
N ALA A 354 -4.68 -4.43 -6.99
CA ALA A 354 -5.02 -3.18 -7.66
C ALA A 354 -5.45 -3.33 -9.13
N GLN A 355 -6.07 -4.45 -9.48
CA GLN A 355 -6.61 -4.70 -10.82
C GLN A 355 -7.96 -4.00 -11.00
N PRO A 356 -8.30 -3.54 -12.22
CA PRO A 356 -9.64 -3.07 -12.51
C PRO A 356 -10.70 -4.12 -12.18
N ASN A 357 -11.80 -3.68 -11.57
CA ASN A 357 -12.96 -4.45 -11.10
C ASN A 357 -12.69 -5.46 -9.97
N PHE A 358 -11.45 -5.64 -9.52
CA PHE A 358 -11.12 -6.53 -8.42
C PHE A 358 -10.70 -5.70 -7.20
N TYR A 359 -11.61 -5.62 -6.24
CA TYR A 359 -11.42 -4.92 -4.97
C TYR A 359 -10.66 -5.80 -3.99
N GLY A 360 -9.94 -5.19 -3.05
CA GLY A 360 -9.40 -5.92 -1.90
C GLY A 360 -10.53 -6.48 -1.05
N VAL A 361 -10.39 -7.74 -0.62
CA VAL A 361 -11.38 -8.45 0.21
C VAL A 361 -10.82 -8.60 1.62
N TYR A 362 -11.63 -8.21 2.59
CA TYR A 362 -11.28 -8.19 4.00
C TYR A 362 -12.33 -8.96 4.81
N THR A 363 -11.89 -9.61 5.87
CA THR A 363 -12.82 -10.21 6.85
C THR A 363 -13.56 -9.10 7.59
N ARG A 364 -14.90 -9.15 7.60
CA ARG A 364 -15.78 -8.15 8.24
C ARG A 364 -15.75 -8.29 9.75
N VAL A 365 -14.99 -7.44 10.42
CA VAL A 365 -14.73 -7.52 11.88
C VAL A 365 -16.01 -7.47 12.70
N SER A 366 -16.99 -6.66 12.28
CA SER A 366 -18.27 -6.57 12.98
C SER A 366 -19.01 -7.90 13.06
N SER A 367 -18.78 -8.83 12.13
CA SER A 367 -19.39 -10.17 12.15
C SER A 367 -18.72 -11.13 13.16
N PHE A 368 -17.52 -10.80 13.65
CA PHE A 368 -16.71 -11.67 14.50
C PHE A 368 -16.47 -11.11 15.91
N VAL A 369 -17.14 -10.02 16.30
CA VAL A 369 -17.03 -9.45 17.65
C VAL A 369 -17.33 -10.49 18.74
N GLY A 370 -18.34 -11.35 18.53
CA GLY A 370 -18.67 -12.42 19.48
C GLY A 370 -17.56 -13.47 19.64
N PHE A 371 -16.86 -13.80 18.56
CA PHE A 371 -15.69 -14.68 18.61
C PHE A 371 -14.52 -14.02 19.35
N VAL A 372 -14.23 -12.75 19.06
CA VAL A 372 -13.17 -12.03 19.77
C VAL A 372 -13.47 -11.98 21.28
N GLN A 373 -14.71 -11.65 21.65
CA GLN A 373 -15.15 -11.58 23.04
C GLN A 373 -15.10 -12.95 23.74
N SER A 374 -15.35 -14.06 23.04
CA SER A 374 -15.26 -15.39 23.64
C SER A 374 -13.82 -15.80 23.97
N VAL A 375 -12.83 -15.23 23.28
CA VAL A 375 -11.40 -15.50 23.51
C VAL A 375 -10.81 -14.58 24.56
N ILE A 376 -11.05 -13.27 24.46
CA ILE A 376 -10.36 -12.26 25.30
C ILE A 376 -11.24 -11.71 26.44
N GLY A 377 -12.52 -12.08 26.48
CA GLY A 377 -13.52 -11.45 27.34
C GLY A 377 -13.94 -10.06 26.86
N SER A 378 -14.55 -9.28 27.75
CA SER A 378 -14.80 -7.86 27.50
C SER A 378 -13.48 -7.10 27.51
N ALA A 379 -12.97 -6.69 26.34
CA ALA A 379 -11.75 -5.91 26.25
C ALA A 379 -11.84 -4.65 27.16
N PRO A 380 -10.78 -4.24 27.86
CA PRO A 380 -10.72 -2.96 28.55
C PRO A 380 -11.05 -1.83 27.56
N SER A 381 -11.73 -0.79 28.03
CA SER A 381 -12.05 0.37 27.19
C SER A 381 -10.76 0.90 26.55
N PRO A 382 -10.64 0.92 25.20
CA PRO A 382 -9.38 1.28 24.56
C PRO A 382 -9.02 2.72 24.88
N ALA A 383 -7.72 2.98 25.03
CA ALA A 383 -7.21 4.34 25.08
C ALA A 383 -7.58 5.05 23.76
N PRO A 384 -7.90 6.36 23.78
CA PRO A 384 -8.20 7.10 22.56
C PRO A 384 -7.06 6.93 21.57
N THR A 385 -7.42 6.42 20.39
CA THR A 385 -6.51 6.30 19.26
C THR A 385 -6.08 7.69 18.77
N PRO A 386 -4.86 7.89 18.23
CA PRO A 386 -4.49 9.14 17.61
C PRO A 386 -5.56 9.58 16.61
N SER A 387 -5.86 10.89 16.63
CA SER A 387 -6.77 11.46 15.66
C SER A 387 -6.27 11.15 14.25
N PRO A 388 -7.16 10.85 13.28
CA PRO A 388 -6.75 10.66 11.91
C PRO A 388 -5.90 11.85 11.47
N PRO A 389 -4.74 11.63 10.81
CA PRO A 389 -4.07 12.73 10.14
C PRO A 389 -5.10 13.43 9.25
N PRO A 390 -5.10 14.77 9.15
CA PRO A 390 -6.08 15.47 8.33
C PRO A 390 -6.15 14.80 6.97
N SER A 391 -7.35 14.34 6.58
CA SER A 391 -7.56 13.75 5.27
C SER A 391 -7.07 14.78 4.26
N THR A 392 -6.06 14.42 3.48
CA THR A 392 -5.44 15.32 2.51
C THR A 392 -6.32 15.46 1.27
N GLY A 393 -7.63 15.60 1.45
CA GLY A 393 -8.61 15.80 0.36
C GLY A 393 -8.36 17.07 -0.45
N THR A 394 -7.40 17.91 -0.05
CA THR A 394 -6.93 19.09 -0.78
C THR A 394 -5.81 18.81 -1.76
N THR A 395 -5.08 17.68 -1.70
CA THR A 395 -3.90 17.46 -2.57
C THR A 395 -3.80 16.06 -3.15
N ALA A 396 -3.48 15.92 -4.44
CA ALA A 396 -3.28 14.64 -5.12
C ALA A 396 -1.97 14.64 -5.92
N SER A 397 -1.32 13.48 -6.15
CA SER A 397 -0.03 13.44 -6.86
C SER A 397 0.12 12.30 -7.87
N PHE A 398 0.84 12.57 -8.96
CA PHE A 398 1.45 11.55 -9.82
C PHE A 398 2.95 11.44 -9.52
N VAL A 399 3.55 10.25 -9.69
CA VAL A 399 5.00 10.09 -9.76
C VAL A 399 5.40 9.79 -11.19
N VAL A 400 6.32 10.60 -11.71
CA VAL A 400 6.81 10.53 -13.08
C VAL A 400 8.30 10.23 -13.05
N ASN A 401 8.72 9.17 -13.75
CA ASN A 401 10.13 8.92 -14.02
C ASN A 401 10.48 9.51 -15.38
N LEU A 402 11.19 10.63 -15.39
CA LEU A 402 11.54 11.37 -16.60
C LEU A 402 12.92 10.97 -17.10
N ARG A 403 13.01 10.47 -18.32
CA ARG A 403 14.27 10.15 -19.02
C ARG A 403 14.82 11.39 -19.74
N GLU A 404 16.05 11.27 -20.22
CA GLU A 404 16.74 12.33 -20.96
C GLU A 404 15.99 12.72 -22.25
N GLY A 405 15.65 14.00 -22.37
CA GLY A 405 14.86 14.55 -23.47
C GLY A 405 13.41 14.09 -23.53
N GLU A 406 12.91 13.36 -22.52
CA GLU A 406 11.56 12.79 -22.54
C GLU A 406 10.49 13.85 -22.29
N ALA A 407 9.33 13.63 -22.91
CA ALA A 407 8.13 14.37 -22.66
C ALA A 407 7.04 13.45 -22.12
N VAL A 408 6.62 13.69 -20.89
CA VAL A 408 5.54 12.94 -20.25
C VAL A 408 4.28 13.78 -20.28
N SER A 409 3.25 13.26 -20.92
CA SER A 409 1.94 13.90 -21.06
C SER A 409 0.83 13.00 -20.49
N GLY A 410 -0.37 13.57 -20.28
CA GLY A 410 -1.55 12.79 -19.87
C GLY A 410 -1.71 12.62 -18.36
N LEU A 411 -1.04 13.46 -17.56
CA LEU A 411 -1.29 13.56 -16.12
C LEU A 411 -2.64 14.26 -15.89
N ASN A 412 -3.72 13.50 -15.89
CA ASN A 412 -5.08 14.04 -15.76
C ASN A 412 -5.55 14.01 -14.31
N PHE A 413 -5.83 15.19 -13.75
CA PHE A 413 -6.38 15.40 -12.42
C PHE A 413 -7.89 15.66 -12.52
N GLY A 414 -8.70 14.68 -12.15
CA GLY A 414 -10.15 14.80 -12.05
C GLY A 414 -10.54 15.22 -10.64
N SER A 415 -11.51 16.09 -10.54
CA SER A 415 -12.11 16.46 -9.26
C SER A 415 -13.57 16.78 -9.44
N ARG A 416 -14.36 16.68 -8.36
CA ARG A 416 -15.77 17.06 -8.35
C ARG A 416 -16.07 18.01 -7.20
N ALA A 417 -17.13 18.80 -7.35
CA ALA A 417 -17.69 19.56 -6.23
C ALA A 417 -18.31 18.60 -5.19
N LEU A 418 -18.23 19.02 -3.91
CA LEU A 418 -18.86 18.34 -2.77
C LEU A 418 -20.36 18.60 -2.69
#